data_AF-A0A7X9KJZ0-F1
#
_entry.id   AF-A0A7X9KJZ0-F1
#
_cell.length_a   1.000
_cell.length_b   1.000
_cell.length_c   1.000
_cell.angle_alpha   90.00
_cell.angle_beta   90.00
_cell.angle_gamma   90.00
#
_symmetry.space_group_name_H-M   'P 1'
#
loop_
_entity.id
_entity.type
_entity.pdbx_description
1 polymer ?
#
loop_
_entity_poly.entity_id
_entity_poly.type
_entity_poly.pdbx_seq_one_letter_code
_entity_poly.pdbx_strand_id
1 'polypeptide(L)'
;IAASTTIDRRFGEPTTLPVAIRELVSPAIALPVMAAAGDDRCDDTLLQIDELPVGLLLTTQAQADIAAGRPARVTTCEPLSLTAGTHRVSTANGLTAGVDVNQLVLDDGVSAAARTPAPQVTVERTRTTRTATVAACPTGCWLIMGEGFNTGWSASIDDTQLPPPQQVAGGFNGWWLAPTDNPTTVQIEWQAQPPVTYALIVSALAVLGCIALAVGRRRRWTSFAPPTWVATPPRLDRSLWSPVAWPQAVASGVVLVGLTGLLVSPQMAAVSLVPALAMIAFRRPAIAGATALLLVVAIGARITQRQLAERFVANAGWPGLWEKLHGPGLLVVTLLVAASLLDRAPPAASTHQPADGRNAV
;
A
#
# COMPACT_ATOMS: atom_id res chain seq x y z
N ILE A 1 -12.45 55.58 -5.44
CA ILE A 1 -12.88 54.16 -5.41
C ILE A 1 -12.25 53.55 -4.16
N ALA A 2 -13.04 53.07 -3.20
CA ALA A 2 -12.51 52.44 -1.99
C ALA A 2 -11.86 51.09 -2.37
N ALA A 3 -10.70 50.79 -1.78
CA ALA A 3 -10.01 49.54 -2.04
C ALA A 3 -10.83 48.36 -1.49
N SER A 4 -11.10 47.37 -2.34
CA SER A 4 -11.75 46.12 -1.92
C SER A 4 -10.68 45.11 -1.51
N THR A 5 -10.94 44.32 -0.48
CA THR A 5 -10.02 43.30 0.04
C THR A 5 -10.66 41.91 -0.02
N THR A 6 -9.85 40.89 -0.23
CA THR A 6 -10.25 39.47 -0.13
C THR A 6 -9.27 38.70 0.76
N ILE A 7 -9.59 37.47 1.14
CA ILE A 7 -8.65 36.55 1.80
C ILE A 7 -8.03 35.64 0.73
N ASP A 8 -6.70 35.60 0.68
CA ASP A 8 -5.97 34.68 -0.19
C ASP A 8 -6.27 33.22 0.21
N ARG A 9 -6.74 32.40 -0.72
CA ARG A 9 -7.14 31.00 -0.42
C ARG A 9 -5.96 30.06 -0.16
N ARG A 10 -4.74 30.41 -0.58
CA ARG A 10 -3.54 29.59 -0.43
C ARG A 10 -2.83 29.86 0.89
N PHE A 11 -2.82 31.12 1.33
CA PHE A 11 -2.06 31.58 2.50
C PHE A 11 -2.93 32.13 3.65
N GLY A 12 -4.21 32.44 3.40
CA GLY A 12 -5.14 32.92 4.43
C GLY A 12 -4.97 34.39 4.82
N GLU A 13 -4.17 35.15 4.08
CA GLU A 13 -3.86 36.54 4.38
C GLU A 13 -4.85 37.51 3.71
N PRO A 14 -5.20 38.65 4.35
CA PRO A 14 -5.95 39.72 3.71
C PRO A 14 -5.13 40.39 2.60
N THR A 15 -5.63 40.35 1.37
CA THR A 15 -5.00 40.94 0.17
C THR A 15 -5.91 41.98 -0.45
N THR A 16 -5.34 43.14 -0.80
CA THR A 16 -6.06 44.19 -1.54
C THR A 16 -6.22 43.78 -3.00
N LEU A 17 -7.45 43.85 -3.51
CA LEU A 17 -7.74 43.52 -4.91
C LEU A 17 -7.21 44.64 -5.83
N PRO A 18 -6.54 44.30 -6.94
CA PRO A 18 -6.16 45.29 -7.93
C PRO A 18 -7.40 45.90 -8.59
N VAL A 19 -7.29 47.16 -9.04
CA VAL A 19 -8.33 47.78 -9.88
C VAL A 19 -8.27 47.14 -11.27
N ALA A 20 -9.42 46.76 -11.81
CA ALA A 20 -9.54 46.21 -13.16
C ALA A 20 -10.54 47.03 -13.99
N ILE A 21 -10.24 47.21 -15.28
CA ILE A 21 -11.12 47.82 -16.26
C ILE A 21 -11.74 46.69 -17.08
N ARG A 22 -13.08 46.60 -17.11
CA ARG A 22 -13.80 45.57 -17.89
C ARG A 22 -13.98 45.97 -19.35
N GLU A 23 -14.24 47.25 -19.59
CA GLU A 23 -14.50 47.79 -20.92
C GLU A 23 -14.10 49.26 -20.94
N LEU A 24 -13.53 49.71 -22.05
CA LEU A 24 -13.22 51.12 -22.29
C LEU A 24 -13.89 51.50 -23.62
N VAL A 25 -14.91 52.36 -23.54
CA VAL A 25 -15.64 52.85 -24.72
C VAL A 25 -15.31 54.33 -24.92
N SER A 26 -14.90 54.69 -26.13
CA SER A 26 -14.65 56.08 -26.52
C SER A 26 -15.00 56.27 -28.00
N PRO A 27 -15.61 57.39 -28.40
CA PRO A 27 -15.83 57.72 -29.81
C PRO A 27 -14.53 57.79 -30.62
N ALA A 28 -13.39 58.02 -29.96
CA ALA A 28 -12.07 58.09 -30.59
C ALA A 28 -11.34 56.73 -30.66
N ILE A 29 -11.89 55.69 -30.02
CA ILE A 29 -11.33 54.33 -30.03
C ILE A 29 -12.24 53.48 -30.90
N ALA A 30 -11.78 53.14 -32.10
CA ALA A 30 -12.48 52.16 -32.92
C ALA A 30 -12.51 50.82 -32.18
N LEU A 31 -13.70 50.22 -32.04
CA LEU A 31 -13.81 48.86 -31.54
C LEU A 31 -13.03 47.94 -32.50
N PRO A 32 -12.14 47.07 -31.99
CA PRO A 32 -11.52 46.07 -32.83
C PRO A 32 -12.65 45.21 -33.40
N VAL A 33 -12.75 45.15 -34.72
CA VAL A 33 -13.53 44.09 -35.36
C VAL A 33 -12.79 42.82 -35.03
N MET A 34 -13.32 42.04 -34.08
CA MET A 34 -12.90 40.66 -33.95
C MET A 34 -13.17 40.05 -35.31
N ALA A 35 -12.11 39.74 -36.05
CA ALA A 35 -12.26 39.05 -37.31
C ALA A 35 -13.14 37.84 -37.01
N ALA A 36 -14.27 37.74 -37.70
CA ALA A 36 -15.01 36.49 -37.74
C ALA A 36 -14.00 35.37 -38.06
N ALA A 37 -14.26 34.15 -37.58
CA ALA A 37 -13.43 33.01 -37.93
C ALA A 37 -13.08 33.09 -39.43
N GLY A 38 -11.79 33.10 -39.74
CA GLY A 38 -11.32 33.30 -41.10
C GLY A 38 -11.83 32.16 -41.97
N ASP A 39 -11.74 32.32 -43.29
CA ASP A 39 -12.08 31.25 -44.23
C ASP A 39 -11.34 29.94 -43.88
N ASP A 40 -11.93 28.82 -44.27
CA ASP A 40 -11.32 27.50 -44.11
C ASP A 40 -9.90 27.53 -44.70
N ARG A 41 -8.91 27.13 -43.89
CA ARG A 41 -7.50 27.20 -44.29
C ARG A 41 -6.72 25.98 -43.86
N CYS A 42 -5.70 25.65 -44.62
CA CYS A 42 -4.69 24.67 -44.24
C CYS A 42 -3.60 25.36 -43.43
N ASP A 43 -3.42 24.92 -42.20
CA ASP A 43 -2.34 25.38 -41.33
C ASP A 43 -1.22 24.33 -41.32
N ASP A 44 -0.10 24.69 -41.95
CA ASP A 44 1.09 23.86 -42.12
C ASP A 44 2.14 24.10 -41.03
N THR A 45 1.82 24.94 -40.03
CA THR A 45 2.75 25.32 -38.97
C THR A 45 2.63 24.46 -37.72
N LEU A 46 1.51 23.74 -37.56
CA LEU A 46 1.16 23.03 -36.32
C LEU A 46 1.73 21.62 -36.20
N LEU A 47 1.95 20.93 -37.32
CA LEU A 47 2.37 19.54 -37.37
C LEU A 47 3.46 19.36 -38.42
N GLN A 48 4.52 18.64 -38.05
CA GLN A 48 5.58 18.21 -38.97
C GLN A 48 5.83 16.71 -38.81
N ILE A 49 6.11 16.05 -39.93
CA ILE A 49 6.57 14.66 -39.99
C ILE A 49 7.86 14.63 -40.80
N ASP A 50 8.94 14.11 -40.21
CA ASP A 50 10.29 14.13 -40.80
C ASP A 50 10.73 15.52 -41.27
N GLU A 51 10.43 16.53 -40.44
CA GLU A 51 10.72 17.95 -40.72
C GLU A 51 9.94 18.54 -41.91
N LEU A 52 9.03 17.76 -42.51
CA LEU A 52 8.10 18.23 -43.54
C LEU A 52 6.78 18.66 -42.90
N PRO A 53 6.26 19.85 -43.26
CA PRO A 53 5.01 20.34 -42.71
C PRO A 53 3.82 19.51 -43.21
N VAL A 54 2.86 19.26 -42.31
CA VAL A 54 1.61 18.57 -42.61
C VAL A 54 0.46 19.54 -42.35
N GLY A 55 -0.19 19.98 -43.42
CA GLY A 55 -1.32 20.90 -43.34
C GLY A 55 -2.51 20.31 -42.60
N LEU A 56 -2.98 20.99 -41.57
CA LEU A 56 -4.22 20.68 -40.85
C LEU A 56 -5.35 21.61 -41.31
N LEU A 57 -6.50 21.05 -41.65
CA LEU A 57 -7.65 21.82 -42.11
C LEU A 57 -8.34 22.51 -40.92
N LEU A 58 -8.10 23.81 -40.77
CA LEU A 58 -8.77 24.67 -39.80
C LEU A 58 -10.02 25.28 -40.44
N THR A 59 -11.16 24.63 -40.24
CA THR A 59 -12.45 25.20 -40.65
C THR A 59 -12.81 26.45 -39.85
N THR A 60 -13.65 27.30 -40.40
CA THR A 60 -14.29 28.44 -39.71
C THR A 60 -14.81 28.04 -38.32
N GLN A 61 -15.51 26.92 -38.21
CA GLN A 61 -16.01 26.41 -36.93
C GLN A 61 -14.88 26.01 -35.97
N ALA A 62 -13.86 25.29 -36.45
CA ALA A 62 -12.71 24.90 -35.63
C ALA A 62 -11.96 26.12 -35.09
N GLN A 63 -11.77 27.14 -35.93
CA GLN A 63 -11.16 28.41 -35.53
C GLN A 63 -11.98 29.14 -34.46
N ALA A 64 -13.31 29.18 -34.61
CA ALA A 64 -14.21 29.77 -33.61
C ALA A 64 -14.17 29.01 -32.26
N ASP A 65 -14.09 27.67 -32.31
CA ASP A 65 -13.97 26.83 -31.12
C ASP A 65 -12.64 27.07 -30.39
N ILE A 66 -11.51 27.08 -31.13
CA ILE A 66 -10.19 27.37 -30.58
C ILE A 66 -10.14 28.77 -29.95
N ALA A 67 -10.66 29.79 -30.63
CA ALA A 67 -10.70 31.17 -30.12
C ALA A 67 -11.53 31.29 -28.83
N ALA A 68 -12.52 30.42 -28.65
CA ALA A 68 -13.33 30.33 -27.43
C ALA A 68 -12.74 29.40 -26.35
N GLY A 69 -11.52 28.89 -26.55
CA GLY A 69 -10.85 27.97 -25.62
C GLY A 69 -11.43 26.56 -25.61
N ARG A 70 -12.16 26.17 -26.66
CA ARG A 70 -12.70 24.81 -26.82
C ARG A 70 -11.79 23.98 -27.74
N PRO A 71 -11.67 22.67 -27.50
CA PRO A 71 -10.94 21.79 -28.41
C PRO A 71 -11.68 21.66 -29.74
N ALA A 72 -10.94 21.68 -30.84
CA ALA A 72 -11.44 21.39 -32.18
C ALA A 72 -10.76 20.13 -32.73
N ARG A 73 -11.56 19.22 -33.33
CA ARG A 73 -11.02 18.08 -34.08
C ARG A 73 -10.85 18.50 -35.54
N VAL A 74 -9.65 18.32 -36.05
CA VAL A 74 -9.28 18.64 -37.43
C VAL A 74 -8.66 17.43 -38.11
N THR A 75 -8.69 17.43 -39.44
CA THR A 75 -8.05 16.41 -40.28
C THR A 75 -6.91 17.04 -41.05
N THR A 76 -6.08 16.21 -41.69
CA THR A 76 -5.09 16.72 -42.64
C THR A 76 -5.81 17.29 -43.88
N CYS A 77 -5.18 18.27 -44.53
CA CYS A 77 -5.66 18.82 -45.79
C CYS A 77 -5.45 17.86 -46.96
N GLU A 78 -4.39 17.07 -46.89
CA GLU A 78 -4.03 16.07 -47.90
C GLU A 78 -3.86 14.70 -47.24
N PRO A 79 -4.10 13.60 -47.98
CA PRO A 79 -3.79 12.26 -47.49
C PRO A 79 -2.30 12.12 -47.15
N LEU A 80 -2.01 11.62 -45.95
CA LEU A 80 -0.65 11.36 -45.51
C LEU A 80 -0.19 9.97 -45.99
N SER A 81 0.95 9.91 -46.67
CA SER A 81 1.58 8.65 -47.06
C SER A 81 2.96 8.54 -46.42
N LEU A 82 3.20 7.47 -45.67
CA LEU A 82 4.46 7.20 -44.98
C LEU A 82 5.04 5.88 -45.50
N THR A 83 6.35 5.86 -45.71
CA THR A 83 7.07 4.63 -46.04
C THR A 83 7.18 3.72 -44.81
N ALA A 84 7.56 2.45 -45.00
CA ALA A 84 7.93 1.63 -43.86
C ALA A 84 9.22 2.16 -43.23
N GLY A 85 9.23 2.36 -41.91
CA GLY A 85 10.42 2.83 -41.20
C GLY A 85 10.09 3.61 -39.93
N THR A 86 11.11 4.29 -39.43
CA THR A 86 10.97 5.22 -38.30
C THR A 86 10.71 6.62 -38.84
N HIS A 87 9.62 7.23 -38.39
CA HIS A 87 9.25 8.60 -38.71
C HIS A 87 9.26 9.45 -37.44
N ARG A 88 9.70 10.71 -37.55
CA ARG A 88 9.65 11.68 -36.44
C ARG A 88 8.43 12.54 -36.59
N VAL A 89 7.55 12.54 -35.58
CA VAL A 89 6.43 13.46 -35.51
C VAL A 89 6.73 14.55 -34.49
N SER A 90 6.48 15.80 -34.86
CA SER A 90 6.65 16.97 -34.00
C SER A 90 5.51 17.96 -34.18
N THR A 91 5.09 18.59 -33.10
CA THR A 91 4.05 19.61 -33.10
C THR A 91 4.65 20.96 -32.70
N ALA A 92 4.02 22.05 -33.16
CA ALA A 92 4.40 23.37 -32.71
C ALA A 92 4.19 23.54 -31.19
N ASN A 93 5.01 24.40 -30.57
CA ASN A 93 4.81 24.80 -29.19
C ASN A 93 3.60 25.74 -29.11
N GLY A 94 2.59 25.41 -28.30
CA GLY A 94 1.38 26.21 -28.19
C GLY A 94 1.59 27.60 -27.61
N LEU A 95 2.66 27.84 -26.84
CA LEU A 95 3.03 29.20 -26.39
C LEU A 95 3.39 30.11 -27.56
N THR A 96 3.96 29.55 -28.64
CA THR A 96 4.33 30.31 -29.84
C THR A 96 3.26 30.26 -30.92
N ALA A 97 2.58 29.13 -31.08
CA ALA A 97 1.56 28.94 -32.10
C ALA A 97 0.17 29.46 -31.69
N GLY A 98 -0.04 29.71 -30.39
CA GLY A 98 -1.35 30.08 -29.82
C GLY A 98 -2.33 28.91 -29.71
N VAL A 99 -1.97 27.72 -30.18
CA VAL A 99 -2.78 26.49 -30.14
C VAL A 99 -1.90 25.31 -29.77
N ASP A 100 -2.35 24.50 -28.82
CA ASP A 100 -1.71 23.24 -28.45
C ASP A 100 -2.33 22.06 -29.19
N VAL A 101 -1.49 21.21 -29.78
CA VAL A 101 -1.92 19.91 -30.32
C VAL A 101 -2.04 18.92 -29.15
N ASN A 102 -3.27 18.75 -28.65
CA ASN A 102 -3.53 17.91 -27.48
C ASN A 102 -3.57 16.39 -27.77
N GLN A 103 -3.99 15.99 -28.98
CA GLN A 103 -4.07 14.59 -29.36
C GLN A 103 -3.77 14.43 -30.85
N LEU A 104 -2.89 13.50 -31.18
CA LEU A 104 -2.67 13.02 -32.53
C LEU A 104 -3.23 11.60 -32.66
N VAL A 105 -3.99 11.36 -33.72
CA VAL A 105 -4.48 10.03 -34.09
C VAL A 105 -3.96 9.71 -35.49
N LEU A 106 -3.13 8.68 -35.60
CA LEU A 106 -2.71 8.10 -36.87
C LEU A 106 -3.65 6.93 -37.16
N ASP A 107 -4.52 7.13 -38.15
CA ASP A 107 -5.50 6.16 -38.61
C ASP A 107 -5.11 5.71 -40.01
N ASP A 108 -5.17 4.41 -40.31
CA ASP A 108 -4.87 3.85 -41.63
C ASP A 108 -6.04 4.05 -42.63
N GLY A 109 -7.12 4.70 -42.19
CA GLY A 109 -8.32 4.96 -42.98
C GLY A 109 -9.20 3.72 -43.14
N VAL A 110 -8.80 2.58 -42.57
CA VAL A 110 -9.63 1.39 -42.52
C VAL A 110 -10.64 1.59 -41.41
N SER A 111 -11.89 1.79 -41.80
CA SER A 111 -12.99 1.87 -40.83
C SER A 111 -12.95 0.66 -39.91
N ALA A 112 -12.72 0.90 -38.63
CA ALA A 112 -12.81 -0.13 -37.62
C ALA A 112 -14.16 -0.84 -37.79
N ALA A 113 -14.14 -2.18 -37.80
CA ALA A 113 -15.36 -2.96 -37.90
C ALA A 113 -16.39 -2.43 -36.91
N ALA A 114 -17.62 -2.25 -37.39
CA ALA A 114 -18.71 -1.75 -36.56
C ALA A 114 -18.75 -2.56 -35.27
N ARG A 115 -18.68 -1.87 -34.12
CA ARG A 115 -18.69 -2.54 -32.83
C ARG A 115 -20.04 -3.25 -32.70
N THR A 116 -20.03 -4.57 -32.74
CA THR A 116 -21.21 -5.36 -32.41
C THR A 116 -21.61 -5.02 -30.97
N PRO A 117 -22.89 -4.72 -30.70
CA PRO A 117 -23.37 -4.54 -29.34
C PRO A 117 -22.95 -5.73 -28.46
N ALA A 118 -22.42 -5.44 -27.27
CA ALA A 118 -22.04 -6.49 -26.35
C ALA A 118 -23.28 -7.30 -25.92
N PRO A 119 -23.15 -8.63 -25.72
CA PRO A 119 -24.22 -9.44 -25.16
C PRO A 119 -24.68 -8.87 -23.80
N GLN A 120 -25.98 -8.96 -23.54
CA GLN A 120 -26.52 -8.59 -22.23
C GLN A 120 -26.00 -9.55 -21.16
N VAL A 121 -25.69 -9.04 -19.97
CA VAL A 121 -25.22 -9.83 -18.84
C VAL A 121 -26.03 -9.46 -17.60
N THR A 122 -26.63 -10.46 -16.95
CA THR A 122 -27.18 -10.31 -15.60
C THR A 122 -26.20 -10.91 -14.59
N VAL A 123 -26.03 -10.24 -13.45
CA VAL A 123 -25.05 -10.64 -12.44
C VAL A 123 -25.66 -10.67 -11.06
N GLU A 124 -25.57 -11.81 -10.40
CA GLU A 124 -25.76 -11.94 -8.95
C GLU A 124 -24.39 -11.98 -8.27
N ARG A 125 -24.25 -11.36 -7.10
CA ARG A 125 -22.94 -11.27 -6.43
C ARG A 125 -23.04 -11.34 -4.92
N THR A 126 -22.03 -11.96 -4.33
CA THR A 126 -21.71 -11.90 -2.89
C THR A 126 -20.37 -11.20 -2.70
N ARG A 127 -19.77 -11.30 -1.51
CA ARG A 127 -18.42 -10.79 -1.28
C ARG A 127 -17.36 -11.57 -2.05
N THR A 128 -17.52 -12.88 -2.22
CA THR A 128 -16.51 -13.79 -2.78
C THR A 128 -16.97 -14.55 -4.02
N THR A 129 -18.22 -14.37 -4.46
CA THR A 129 -18.76 -15.04 -5.65
C THR A 129 -19.47 -14.06 -6.57
N ARG A 130 -19.50 -14.36 -7.86
CA ARG A 130 -20.37 -13.74 -8.86
C ARG A 130 -20.93 -14.83 -9.76
N THR A 131 -22.22 -14.76 -10.05
CA THR A 131 -22.90 -15.60 -11.02
C THR A 131 -23.31 -14.69 -12.17
N ALA A 132 -22.65 -14.83 -13.32
CA ALA A 132 -22.92 -14.02 -14.50
C ALA A 132 -23.66 -14.85 -15.55
N THR A 133 -24.90 -14.48 -15.87
CA THR A 133 -25.65 -15.06 -16.98
C THR A 133 -25.48 -14.18 -18.20
N VAL A 134 -24.66 -14.64 -19.14
CA VAL A 134 -24.32 -13.96 -20.39
C VAL A 134 -25.30 -14.41 -21.46
N ALA A 135 -25.92 -13.49 -22.19
CA ALA A 135 -26.76 -13.82 -23.34
C ALA A 135 -25.96 -14.53 -24.46
N ALA A 136 -26.67 -15.05 -25.46
CA ALA A 136 -26.07 -15.73 -26.60
C ALA A 136 -24.90 -14.95 -27.20
N CYS A 137 -23.83 -15.67 -27.53
CA CYS A 137 -22.59 -15.12 -28.04
C CYS A 137 -22.08 -15.94 -29.23
N PRO A 138 -22.71 -15.83 -30.42
CA PRO A 138 -22.51 -16.78 -31.52
C PRO A 138 -21.12 -16.75 -32.16
N THR A 139 -20.34 -15.70 -31.92
CA THR A 139 -18.97 -15.54 -32.43
C THR A 139 -17.91 -15.68 -31.33
N GLY A 140 -18.34 -15.98 -30.10
CA GLY A 140 -17.50 -15.86 -28.91
C GLY A 140 -17.30 -14.41 -28.48
N CYS A 141 -17.02 -14.23 -27.19
CA CYS A 141 -16.89 -12.92 -26.57
C CYS A 141 -16.06 -12.97 -25.30
N TRP A 142 -15.58 -11.81 -24.89
CA TRP A 142 -14.96 -11.63 -23.59
C TRP A 142 -16.00 -11.33 -22.52
N LEU A 143 -16.04 -12.15 -21.47
CA LEU A 143 -16.66 -11.78 -20.21
C LEU A 143 -15.66 -10.94 -19.42
N ILE A 144 -15.96 -9.66 -19.24
CA ILE A 144 -15.11 -8.72 -18.50
C ILE A 144 -15.73 -8.50 -17.12
N MET A 145 -14.99 -8.89 -16.08
CA MET A 145 -15.36 -8.56 -14.70
C MET A 145 -14.82 -7.17 -14.38
N GLY A 146 -15.69 -6.19 -14.15
CA GLY A 146 -15.36 -4.79 -13.84
C GLY A 146 -14.62 -4.56 -12.51
N GLU A 147 -13.93 -5.57 -11.99
CA GLU A 147 -13.06 -5.53 -10.82
C GLU A 147 -11.60 -5.73 -11.26
N GLY A 148 -10.69 -5.01 -10.60
CA GLY A 148 -9.28 -4.98 -10.98
C GLY A 148 -8.65 -6.37 -11.08
N PHE A 149 -7.73 -6.52 -12.04
CA PHE A 149 -7.06 -7.78 -12.34
C PHE A 149 -6.44 -8.42 -11.08
N ASN A 150 -6.79 -9.68 -10.82
CA ASN A 150 -6.25 -10.44 -9.71
C ASN A 150 -6.41 -11.95 -9.96
N THR A 151 -5.31 -12.68 -9.90
CA THR A 151 -5.26 -14.13 -10.13
C THR A 151 -5.91 -14.96 -9.03
N GLY A 152 -6.36 -14.33 -7.93
CA GLY A 152 -7.19 -14.98 -6.91
C GLY A 152 -8.63 -15.26 -7.36
N TRP A 153 -9.07 -14.66 -8.48
CA TRP A 153 -10.35 -14.99 -9.09
C TRP A 153 -10.22 -16.17 -10.06
N SER A 154 -11.18 -17.10 -9.98
CA SER A 154 -11.35 -18.19 -10.94
C SER A 154 -12.75 -18.16 -11.52
N ALA A 155 -12.92 -18.64 -12.75
CA ALA A 155 -14.24 -18.81 -13.36
C ALA A 155 -14.48 -20.25 -13.83
N SER A 156 -15.74 -20.69 -13.85
CA SER A 156 -16.16 -21.99 -14.36
C SER A 156 -17.53 -21.89 -15.06
N ILE A 157 -17.79 -22.84 -15.96
CA ILE A 157 -19.07 -23.05 -16.65
C ILE A 157 -19.41 -24.51 -16.47
N ASP A 158 -20.61 -24.83 -15.96
CA ASP A 158 -21.06 -26.22 -15.71
C ASP A 158 -19.99 -27.07 -15.02
N ASP A 159 -19.44 -26.54 -13.91
CA ASP A 159 -18.34 -27.11 -13.11
C ASP A 159 -17.00 -27.33 -13.85
N THR A 160 -16.90 -26.93 -15.11
CA THR A 160 -15.66 -26.94 -15.89
C THR A 160 -14.92 -25.62 -15.70
N GLN A 161 -13.73 -25.68 -15.12
CA GLN A 161 -12.93 -24.50 -14.86
C GLN A 161 -12.42 -23.88 -16.16
N LEU A 162 -12.60 -22.56 -16.30
CA LEU A 162 -12.02 -21.76 -17.36
C LEU A 162 -10.53 -21.52 -17.08
N PRO A 163 -9.73 -21.17 -18.11
CA PRO A 163 -8.35 -20.75 -17.91
C PRO A 163 -8.24 -19.60 -16.90
N PRO A 164 -7.05 -19.38 -16.31
CA PRO A 164 -6.80 -18.23 -15.44
C PRO A 164 -7.24 -16.91 -16.09
N PRO A 165 -7.70 -15.91 -15.30
CA PRO A 165 -8.14 -14.64 -15.84
C PRO A 165 -7.04 -13.97 -16.67
N GLN A 166 -7.42 -13.34 -17.77
CA GLN A 166 -6.55 -12.49 -18.55
C GLN A 166 -6.82 -11.02 -18.24
N GLN A 167 -5.78 -10.19 -18.30
CA GLN A 167 -5.95 -8.75 -18.14
C GLN A 167 -6.48 -8.15 -19.45
N VAL A 168 -7.72 -7.65 -19.42
CA VAL A 168 -8.40 -7.05 -20.57
C VAL A 168 -8.95 -5.68 -20.24
N ALA A 169 -9.36 -4.92 -21.27
CA ALA A 169 -10.01 -3.62 -21.15
C ALA A 169 -9.29 -2.61 -20.21
N GLY A 170 -7.95 -2.61 -20.25
CA GLY A 170 -7.15 -1.65 -19.49
C GLY A 170 -6.91 -1.98 -18.02
N GLY A 171 -7.22 -3.21 -17.56
CA GLY A 171 -6.81 -3.65 -16.23
C GLY A 171 -7.76 -4.59 -15.49
N PHE A 172 -8.78 -5.13 -16.16
CA PHE A 172 -9.82 -5.95 -15.56
C PHE A 172 -9.54 -7.44 -15.76
N ASN A 173 -10.11 -8.28 -14.89
CA ASN A 173 -10.14 -9.72 -15.15
C ASN A 173 -11.10 -10.02 -16.30
N GLY A 174 -10.68 -10.89 -17.22
CA GLY A 174 -11.54 -11.36 -18.29
C GLY A 174 -11.32 -12.81 -18.65
N TRP A 175 -12.38 -13.43 -19.17
CA TRP A 175 -12.38 -14.79 -19.68
C TRP A 175 -13.01 -14.82 -21.08
N TRP A 176 -12.38 -15.56 -21.98
CA TRP A 176 -12.94 -15.81 -23.31
C TRP A 176 -14.03 -16.88 -23.20
N LEU A 177 -15.23 -16.54 -23.67
CA LEU A 177 -16.34 -17.45 -23.82
C LEU A 177 -16.40 -17.92 -25.27
N ALA A 178 -16.41 -19.24 -25.47
CA ALA A 178 -16.51 -19.83 -26.79
C ALA A 178 -17.85 -19.49 -27.47
N PRO A 179 -17.89 -19.51 -28.82
CA PRO A 179 -19.12 -19.35 -29.59
C PRO A 179 -20.29 -20.22 -29.09
N THR A 180 -21.45 -19.59 -28.84
CA THR A 180 -22.67 -20.27 -28.40
C THR A 180 -23.91 -19.47 -28.77
N ASP A 181 -24.97 -20.16 -29.21
CA ASP A 181 -26.28 -19.56 -29.47
C ASP A 181 -27.17 -19.52 -28.21
N ASN A 182 -26.72 -20.13 -27.11
CA ASN A 182 -27.46 -20.20 -25.86
C ASN A 182 -26.85 -19.28 -24.79
N PRO A 183 -27.68 -18.76 -23.86
CA PRO A 183 -27.16 -18.08 -22.67
C PRO A 183 -26.20 -18.99 -21.89
N THR A 184 -25.13 -18.39 -21.36
CA THR A 184 -24.09 -19.09 -20.62
C THR A 184 -24.01 -18.54 -19.20
N THR A 185 -24.12 -19.42 -18.21
CA THR A 185 -23.93 -19.05 -16.81
C THR A 185 -22.48 -19.31 -16.41
N VAL A 186 -21.78 -18.25 -16.02
CA VAL A 186 -20.39 -18.30 -15.56
C VAL A 186 -20.36 -18.08 -14.05
N GLN A 187 -19.82 -19.05 -13.33
CA GLN A 187 -19.55 -18.94 -11.89
C GLN A 187 -18.15 -18.37 -11.70
N ILE A 188 -18.02 -17.28 -10.96
CA ILE A 188 -16.76 -16.61 -10.68
C ILE A 188 -16.56 -16.60 -9.17
N GLU A 189 -15.45 -17.11 -8.69
CA GLU A 189 -15.17 -17.28 -7.27
C GLU A 189 -13.80 -16.76 -6.87
N TRP A 190 -13.73 -16.16 -5.68
CA TRP A 190 -12.50 -15.72 -5.03
C TRP A 190 -11.87 -16.87 -4.24
N GLN A 191 -10.85 -17.49 -4.84
CA GLN A 191 -10.16 -18.66 -4.30
C GLN A 191 -9.20 -18.35 -3.16
N ALA A 192 -8.91 -17.07 -2.88
CA ALA A 192 -8.02 -16.71 -1.77
C ALA A 192 -8.71 -16.68 -0.40
N GLN A 193 -10.05 -16.86 -0.32
CA GLN A 193 -10.77 -16.83 0.96
C GLN A 193 -10.51 -18.06 1.86
N PRO A 194 -10.56 -19.32 1.37
CA PRO A 194 -10.45 -20.49 2.24
C PRO A 194 -9.16 -20.55 3.08
N PRO A 195 -7.95 -20.27 2.56
CA PRO A 195 -6.73 -20.27 3.37
C PRO A 195 -6.79 -19.29 4.54
N VAL A 196 -7.35 -18.10 4.34
CA VAL A 196 -7.52 -17.09 5.39
C VAL A 196 -8.50 -17.58 6.45
N THR A 197 -9.62 -18.18 6.02
CA THR A 197 -10.60 -18.76 6.94
C THR A 197 -9.97 -19.86 7.81
N TYR A 198 -9.18 -20.76 7.23
CA TYR A 198 -8.47 -21.79 8.00
C TYR A 198 -7.48 -21.19 9.00
N ALA A 199 -6.70 -20.19 8.60
CA ALA A 199 -5.75 -19.51 9.49
C ALA A 199 -6.45 -18.84 10.68
N LEU A 200 -7.61 -18.22 10.45
CA LEU A 200 -8.43 -17.60 11.51
C LEU A 200 -8.99 -18.65 12.47
N ILE A 201 -9.49 -19.79 11.97
CA ILE A 201 -9.98 -20.89 12.80
C ILE A 201 -8.85 -21.44 13.69
N VAL A 202 -7.68 -21.71 13.11
CA VAL A 202 -6.51 -22.21 13.85
C VAL A 202 -6.07 -21.21 14.92
N SER A 203 -6.07 -19.92 14.59
CA SER A 203 -5.74 -18.85 15.55
C SER A 203 -6.74 -18.79 16.71
N ALA A 204 -8.04 -18.89 16.42
CA ALA A 204 -9.08 -18.92 17.44
C ALA A 204 -8.92 -20.14 18.36
N LEU A 205 -8.65 -21.32 17.81
CA LEU A 205 -8.39 -22.54 18.58
C LEU A 205 -7.14 -22.40 19.47
N ALA A 206 -6.07 -21.78 18.97
CA ALA A 206 -4.87 -21.52 19.75
C ALA A 206 -5.15 -20.60 20.95
N VAL A 207 -5.90 -19.51 20.73
CA VAL A 207 -6.33 -18.60 21.82
C VAL A 207 -7.18 -19.33 22.85
N LEU A 208 -8.15 -20.13 22.42
CA LEU A 208 -8.96 -20.95 23.33
C LEU A 208 -8.09 -21.95 24.12
N GLY A 209 -7.10 -22.56 23.48
CA GLY A 209 -6.11 -23.41 24.14
C GLY A 209 -5.32 -22.66 25.22
N CYS A 210 -4.84 -21.45 24.93
CA CYS A 210 -4.16 -20.60 25.91
C CYS A 210 -5.07 -20.26 27.10
N ILE A 211 -6.35 -19.93 26.86
CA ILE A 211 -7.34 -19.66 27.91
C ILE A 211 -7.58 -20.90 28.77
N ALA A 212 -7.76 -22.07 28.13
CA ALA A 212 -7.97 -23.34 28.84
C ALA A 212 -6.77 -23.70 29.73
N LEU A 213 -5.54 -23.50 29.25
CA LEU A 213 -4.32 -23.68 30.05
C LEU A 213 -4.25 -22.70 31.22
N ALA A 214 -4.58 -21.42 31.00
CA ALA A 214 -4.57 -20.40 32.04
C ALA A 214 -5.59 -20.69 33.16
N VAL A 215 -6.82 -21.05 32.79
CA VAL A 215 -7.90 -21.38 33.73
C VAL A 215 -7.65 -22.74 34.41
N GLY A 216 -7.23 -23.75 33.65
CA GLY A 216 -6.90 -25.08 34.17
C GLY A 216 -5.77 -25.05 35.20
N ARG A 217 -4.75 -24.21 34.97
CA ARG A 217 -3.68 -23.97 35.95
C ARG A 217 -4.19 -23.27 37.20
N ARG A 218 -5.07 -22.26 37.09
CA ARG A 218 -5.69 -21.62 38.27
C ARG A 218 -6.47 -22.62 39.12
N ARG A 219 -7.27 -23.51 38.52
CA ARG A 219 -8.05 -24.53 39.25
C ARG A 219 -7.18 -25.58 39.94
N ARG A 220 -6.01 -25.91 39.39
CA ARG A 220 -5.04 -26.78 40.08
C ARG A 220 -4.32 -26.08 41.24
N TRP A 221 -4.32 -24.75 41.26
CA TRP A 221 -3.62 -23.95 42.27
C TRP A 221 -4.52 -23.48 43.40
N THR A 222 -5.85 -23.61 43.29
CA THR A 222 -6.79 -23.30 44.38
C THR A 222 -6.72 -24.27 45.57
N SER A 223 -5.95 -25.36 45.46
CA SER A 223 -5.61 -26.24 46.59
C SER A 223 -4.39 -25.77 47.39
N PHE A 224 -3.73 -24.69 46.97
CA PHE A 224 -2.71 -24.00 47.76
C PHE A 224 -3.37 -22.83 48.51
N ALA A 225 -3.11 -22.73 49.81
CA ALA A 225 -3.47 -21.54 50.58
C ALA A 225 -2.88 -20.29 49.89
N PRO A 226 -3.65 -19.19 49.74
CA PRO A 226 -3.14 -18.00 49.09
C PRO A 226 -1.91 -17.49 49.87
N PRO A 227 -0.74 -17.32 49.23
CA PRO A 227 0.38 -16.68 49.90
C PRO A 227 -0.04 -15.26 50.28
N THR A 228 0.27 -14.85 51.50
CA THR A 228 0.19 -13.46 51.91
C THR A 228 1.15 -12.67 51.01
N TRP A 229 0.60 -11.91 50.06
CA TRP A 229 1.38 -11.04 49.18
C TRP A 229 1.92 -9.87 49.99
N VAL A 230 3.06 -10.07 50.64
CA VAL A 230 3.88 -8.96 51.10
C VAL A 230 4.51 -8.37 49.85
N ALA A 231 4.07 -7.16 49.45
CA ALA A 231 4.68 -6.43 48.36
C ALA A 231 6.12 -6.07 48.77
N THR A 232 7.07 -6.96 48.48
CA THR A 232 8.49 -6.64 48.59
C THR A 232 8.77 -5.48 47.63
N PRO A 233 9.29 -4.32 48.09
CA PRO A 233 9.60 -3.22 47.20
C PRO A 233 10.60 -3.72 46.13
N PRO A 234 10.45 -3.29 44.86
CA PRO A 234 11.37 -3.70 43.81
C PRO A 234 12.78 -3.29 44.21
N ARG A 235 13.67 -4.26 44.39
CA ARG A 235 15.09 -4.03 44.62
C ARG A 235 15.79 -4.24 43.29
N LEU A 236 16.75 -3.37 42.98
CA LEU A 236 17.70 -3.62 41.90
C LEU A 236 18.50 -4.86 42.26
N ASP A 237 18.13 -6.00 41.68
CA ASP A 237 18.84 -7.24 41.92
C ASP A 237 20.14 -7.25 41.11
N ARG A 238 21.27 -7.26 41.82
CA ARG A 238 22.60 -7.38 41.22
C ARG A 238 22.87 -8.82 40.76
N SER A 239 22.01 -9.78 41.10
CA SER A 239 22.09 -11.18 40.68
C SER A 239 21.96 -11.37 39.17
N LEU A 240 21.47 -10.39 38.42
CA LEU A 240 21.39 -10.43 36.94
C LEU A 240 22.76 -10.72 36.28
N TRP A 241 23.85 -10.32 36.93
CA TRP A 241 25.22 -10.56 36.48
C TRP A 241 25.83 -11.88 36.98
N SER A 242 25.11 -12.62 37.82
CA SER A 242 25.57 -13.88 38.37
C SER A 242 25.45 -15.00 37.33
N PRO A 243 26.38 -15.97 37.34
CA PRO A 243 26.31 -17.10 36.44
C PRO A 243 25.13 -18.01 36.79
N VAL A 244 24.36 -18.43 35.79
CA VAL A 244 23.20 -19.31 35.95
C VAL A 244 23.57 -20.77 35.67
N ALA A 245 22.68 -21.71 35.98
CA ALA A 245 22.89 -23.12 35.63
C ALA A 245 23.03 -23.29 34.11
N TRP A 246 23.87 -24.22 33.64
CA TRP A 246 24.06 -24.43 32.20
C TRP A 246 22.75 -24.73 31.43
N PRO A 247 21.83 -25.57 31.94
CA PRO A 247 20.53 -25.79 31.28
C PRO A 247 19.66 -24.52 31.16
N GLN A 248 19.74 -23.63 32.14
CA GLN A 248 19.03 -22.35 32.14
C GLN A 248 19.59 -21.39 31.08
N ALA A 249 20.92 -21.36 30.92
CA ALA A 249 21.57 -20.58 29.88
C ALA A 249 21.19 -21.08 28.48
N VAL A 250 21.18 -22.40 28.28
CA VAL A 250 20.74 -23.04 27.02
C VAL A 250 19.27 -22.73 26.73
N ALA A 251 18.38 -22.91 27.71
CA ALA A 251 16.96 -22.61 27.54
C ALA A 251 16.73 -21.14 27.14
N SER A 252 17.41 -20.20 27.80
CA SER A 252 17.29 -18.76 27.49
C SER A 252 17.82 -18.41 26.10
N GLY A 253 18.93 -19.03 25.68
CA GLY A 253 19.48 -18.87 24.33
C GLY A 253 18.56 -19.45 23.24
N VAL A 254 18.00 -20.64 23.47
CA VAL A 254 17.03 -21.27 22.54
C VAL A 254 15.76 -20.43 22.44
N VAL A 255 15.23 -19.93 23.56
CA VAL A 255 14.05 -19.07 23.55
C VAL A 255 14.33 -17.76 22.82
N LEU A 256 15.50 -17.14 23.01
CA LEU A 256 15.90 -15.95 22.26
C LEU A 256 15.86 -16.21 20.75
N VAL A 257 16.57 -17.24 20.28
CA VAL A 257 16.66 -17.56 18.85
C VAL A 257 15.29 -17.91 18.27
N GLY A 258 14.52 -18.74 18.99
CA GLY A 258 13.18 -19.16 18.58
C GLY A 258 12.20 -17.99 18.48
N LEU A 259 12.16 -17.12 19.50
CA LEU A 259 11.30 -15.94 19.48
C LEU A 259 11.73 -14.93 18.42
N THR A 260 13.04 -14.72 18.21
CA THR A 260 13.50 -13.83 17.14
C THR A 260 13.12 -14.38 15.76
N GLY A 261 13.25 -15.69 15.54
CA GLY A 261 12.85 -16.30 14.26
C GLY A 261 11.36 -16.23 14.00
N LEU A 262 10.55 -16.41 15.04
CA LEU A 262 9.09 -16.41 14.94
C LEU A 262 8.50 -15.00 14.83
N LEU A 263 9.00 -14.05 15.62
CA LEU A 263 8.40 -12.71 15.77
C LEU A 263 9.08 -11.64 14.90
N VAL A 264 10.31 -11.89 14.43
CA VAL A 264 11.09 -10.90 13.67
C VAL A 264 11.34 -11.38 12.25
N SER A 265 12.27 -12.32 12.07
CA SER A 265 12.51 -13.01 10.79
C SER A 265 13.54 -14.12 10.95
N PRO A 266 13.64 -15.09 10.00
CA PRO A 266 14.69 -16.09 9.99
C PRO A 266 16.11 -15.49 9.91
N GLN A 267 16.31 -14.39 9.20
CA GLN A 267 17.64 -13.75 9.13
C GLN A 267 18.03 -13.14 10.48
N MET A 268 17.08 -12.54 11.19
CA MET A 268 17.33 -11.98 12.53
C MET A 268 17.55 -13.06 13.57
N ALA A 269 16.98 -14.26 13.40
CA ALA A 269 17.32 -15.41 14.24
C ALA A 269 18.80 -15.80 14.11
N ALA A 270 19.38 -15.72 12.91
CA ALA A 270 20.80 -15.95 12.71
C ALA A 270 21.65 -14.87 13.42
N VAL A 271 21.21 -13.61 13.40
CA VAL A 271 21.88 -12.52 14.14
C VAL A 271 21.80 -12.75 15.66
N SER A 272 20.67 -13.22 16.18
CA SER A 272 20.49 -13.46 17.62
C SER A 272 21.27 -14.66 18.16
N LEU A 273 21.85 -15.51 17.29
CA LEU A 273 22.78 -16.57 17.70
C LEU A 273 24.00 -16.01 18.44
N VAL A 274 24.51 -14.84 18.06
CA VAL A 274 25.71 -14.26 18.70
C VAL A 274 25.47 -13.97 20.20
N PRO A 275 24.46 -13.17 20.59
CA PRO A 275 24.15 -12.98 22.00
C PRO A 275 23.66 -14.27 22.68
N ALA A 276 22.97 -15.18 21.97
CA ALA A 276 22.55 -16.47 22.53
C ALA A 276 23.75 -17.35 22.92
N LEU A 277 24.73 -17.51 22.02
CA LEU A 277 25.95 -18.26 22.26
C LEU A 277 26.80 -17.61 23.36
N ALA A 278 26.89 -16.28 23.39
CA ALA A 278 27.56 -15.56 24.46
C ALA A 278 26.89 -15.80 25.83
N MET A 279 25.56 -15.75 25.91
CA MET A 279 24.81 -16.10 27.13
C MET A 279 25.11 -17.53 27.58
N ILE A 280 25.17 -18.49 26.66
CA ILE A 280 25.43 -19.90 26.95
C ILE A 280 26.88 -20.11 27.41
N ALA A 281 27.85 -19.56 26.69
CA ALA A 281 29.27 -19.71 26.96
C ALA A 281 29.68 -19.08 28.30
N PHE A 282 29.24 -17.85 28.55
CA PHE A 282 29.56 -17.13 29.79
C PHE A 282 28.58 -17.43 30.93
N ARG A 283 27.47 -18.14 30.63
CA ARG A 283 26.38 -18.46 31.56
C ARG A 283 25.77 -17.22 32.21
N ARG A 284 25.70 -16.10 31.49
CA ARG A 284 25.22 -14.80 32.03
C ARG A 284 24.07 -14.22 31.20
N PRO A 285 22.83 -14.22 31.71
CA PRO A 285 21.68 -13.65 31.00
C PRO A 285 21.75 -12.12 30.85
N ALA A 286 22.49 -11.43 31.73
CA ALA A 286 22.77 -10.00 31.60
C ALA A 286 23.38 -9.60 30.25
N ILE A 287 24.02 -10.53 29.54
CA ILE A 287 24.53 -10.28 28.18
C ILE A 287 23.40 -9.89 27.24
N ALA A 288 22.21 -10.50 27.34
CA ALA A 288 21.07 -10.10 26.52
C ALA A 288 20.57 -8.69 26.88
N GLY A 289 20.49 -8.36 28.17
CA GLY A 289 20.13 -7.01 28.63
C GLY A 289 21.14 -5.94 28.20
N ALA A 290 22.44 -6.22 28.31
CA ALA A 290 23.50 -5.33 27.85
C ALA A 290 23.50 -5.18 26.32
N THR A 291 23.28 -6.26 25.58
CA THR A 291 23.14 -6.24 24.12
C THR A 291 21.93 -5.42 23.70
N ALA A 292 20.79 -5.59 24.39
CA ALA A 292 19.58 -4.81 24.16
C ALA A 292 19.84 -3.31 24.37
N LEU A 293 20.49 -2.94 25.47
CA LEU A 293 20.85 -1.55 25.76
C LEU A 293 21.77 -0.96 24.69
N LEU A 294 22.83 -1.67 24.32
CA LEU A 294 23.76 -1.23 23.27
C LEU A 294 23.04 -1.04 21.93
N LEU A 295 22.12 -1.94 21.59
CA LEU A 295 21.35 -1.87 20.35
C LEU A 295 20.38 -0.69 20.34
N VAL A 296 19.69 -0.41 21.46
CA VAL A 296 18.83 0.78 21.61
C VAL A 296 19.64 2.06 21.44
N VAL A 297 20.82 2.15 22.07
CA VAL A 297 21.70 3.31 21.94
C VAL A 297 22.17 3.48 20.49
N ALA A 298 22.56 2.40 19.81
CA ALA A 298 22.98 2.44 18.42
C ALA A 298 21.84 2.86 17.47
N ILE A 299 20.63 2.35 17.68
CA ILE A 299 19.43 2.74 16.92
C ILE A 299 19.14 4.23 17.14
N GLY A 300 19.11 4.70 18.39
CA GLY A 300 18.88 6.09 18.73
C GLY A 300 19.92 7.02 18.09
N ALA A 301 21.22 6.69 18.23
CA ALA A 301 22.30 7.44 17.62
C ALA A 301 22.17 7.51 16.09
N ARG A 302 21.78 6.41 15.44
CA ARG A 302 21.58 6.38 13.98
C ARG A 302 20.40 7.24 13.54
N ILE A 303 19.30 7.21 14.27
CA ILE A 303 18.12 8.06 14.04
C ILE A 303 18.52 9.53 14.19
N THR A 304 19.18 9.90 15.30
CA THR A 304 19.63 11.27 15.55
C THR A 304 20.61 11.75 14.46
N GLN A 305 21.60 10.94 14.10
CA GLN A 305 22.57 11.29 13.05
C GLN A 305 21.87 11.60 11.72
N ARG A 306 20.94 10.73 11.28
CA ARG A 306 20.19 10.96 10.03
C ARG A 306 19.25 12.15 10.14
N GLN A 307 18.55 12.31 11.26
CA GLN A 307 17.65 13.44 11.47
C GLN A 307 18.40 14.78 11.38
N LEU A 308 19.62 14.85 11.92
CA LEU A 308 20.47 16.04 11.86
C LEU A 308 21.04 16.28 10.45
N ALA A 309 21.41 15.22 9.73
CA ALA A 309 21.99 15.32 8.39
C ALA A 309 20.95 15.63 7.30
N GLU A 310 19.81 14.95 7.34
CA GLU A 310 18.79 14.97 6.27
C GLU A 310 17.61 15.90 6.60
N ARG A 311 17.51 16.40 7.85
CA ARG A 311 16.49 17.36 8.32
C ARG A 311 15.06 16.96 7.95
N PHE A 312 14.72 15.70 8.16
CA PHE A 312 13.40 15.19 7.84
C PHE A 312 12.28 15.96 8.54
N VAL A 313 11.18 16.18 7.83
CA VAL A 313 9.99 16.86 8.35
C VAL A 313 9.28 15.93 9.35
N ALA A 314 8.98 16.43 10.55
CA ALA A 314 8.25 15.69 11.58
C ALA A 314 6.74 15.66 11.26
N ASN A 315 6.36 14.79 10.33
CA ASN A 315 4.96 14.54 9.95
C ASN A 315 4.58 13.07 10.16
N ALA A 316 3.35 12.69 9.80
CA ALA A 316 2.86 11.31 9.96
C ALA A 316 3.67 10.25 9.19
N GLY A 317 4.43 10.65 8.16
CA GLY A 317 5.31 9.77 7.39
C GLY A 317 6.69 9.55 8.03
N TRP A 318 7.04 10.33 9.05
CA TRP A 318 8.36 10.26 9.69
C TRP A 318 8.73 8.86 10.21
N PRO A 319 7.84 8.09 10.86
CA PRO A 319 8.17 6.72 11.30
C PRO A 319 8.58 5.80 10.14
N GLY A 320 8.00 5.98 8.95
CA GLY A 320 8.28 5.16 7.76
C GLY A 320 9.71 5.30 7.23
N LEU A 321 10.42 6.36 7.60
CA LEU A 321 11.83 6.56 7.23
C LEU A 321 12.78 5.58 7.94
N TRP A 322 12.28 4.89 8.97
CA TRP A 322 13.06 4.00 9.84
C TRP A 322 12.71 2.52 9.69
N GLU A 323 12.03 2.13 8.60
CA GLU A 323 11.59 0.74 8.36
C GLU A 323 12.73 -0.28 8.51
N LYS A 324 13.95 0.08 8.06
CA LYS A 324 15.15 -0.77 8.17
C LYS A 324 15.59 -1.01 9.62
N LEU A 325 15.16 -0.18 10.57
CA LEU A 325 15.47 -0.31 12.00
C LEU A 325 14.40 -1.11 12.76
N HIS A 326 13.28 -1.48 12.11
CA HIS A 326 12.21 -2.25 12.73
C HIS A 326 12.67 -3.62 13.23
N GLY A 327 13.37 -4.39 12.39
CA GLY A 327 13.94 -5.70 12.76
C GLY A 327 14.89 -5.63 13.97
N PRO A 328 15.92 -4.76 13.94
CA PRO A 328 16.75 -4.49 15.12
C PRO A 328 15.96 -4.04 16.36
N GLY A 329 14.93 -3.21 16.19
CA GLY A 329 14.04 -2.79 17.28
C GLY A 329 13.28 -3.95 17.92
N LEU A 330 12.73 -4.88 17.13
CA LEU A 330 12.08 -6.08 17.66
C LEU A 330 13.07 -7.07 18.30
N LEU A 331 14.31 -7.13 17.82
CA LEU A 331 15.37 -7.92 18.47
C LEU A 331 15.61 -7.46 19.92
N VAL A 332 15.61 -6.14 20.19
CA VAL A 332 15.69 -5.58 21.55
C VAL A 332 14.60 -6.20 22.45
N VAL A 333 13.36 -6.30 21.97
CA VAL A 333 12.26 -6.89 22.73
C VAL A 333 12.55 -8.35 23.09
N THR A 334 12.97 -9.16 22.11
CA THR A 334 13.28 -10.57 22.35
C THR A 334 14.49 -10.76 23.29
N LEU A 335 15.48 -9.88 23.24
CA LEU A 335 16.62 -9.85 24.16
C LEU A 335 16.19 -9.54 25.60
N LEU A 336 15.29 -8.57 25.79
CA LEU A 336 14.76 -8.24 27.12
C LEU A 336 13.92 -9.37 27.70
N VAL A 337 13.09 -10.04 26.87
CA VAL A 337 12.36 -11.24 27.29
C VAL A 337 13.34 -12.32 27.73
N ALA A 338 14.35 -12.63 26.93
CA ALA A 338 15.37 -13.63 27.27
C ALA A 338 16.12 -13.31 28.58
N ALA A 339 16.43 -12.04 28.84
CA ALA A 339 17.07 -11.59 30.08
C ALA A 339 16.19 -11.78 31.33
N SER A 340 14.86 -11.77 31.17
CA SER A 340 13.88 -11.85 32.28
C SER A 340 13.45 -13.28 32.65
N LEU A 341 13.76 -14.29 31.83
CA LEU A 341 13.27 -15.67 32.01
C LEU A 341 13.83 -16.40 33.24
N LEU A 342 14.87 -15.86 33.89
CA LEU A 342 15.61 -16.53 34.96
C LEU A 342 15.31 -16.00 36.38
N ASP A 343 14.37 -15.06 36.52
CA ASP A 343 13.85 -14.64 37.82
C ASP A 343 12.95 -15.72 38.43
N ARG A 344 13.57 -16.71 39.09
CA ARG A 344 12.91 -17.59 40.05
C ARG A 344 13.79 -17.85 41.26
N ALA A 345 13.46 -17.19 42.35
CA ALA A 345 13.57 -17.80 43.68
C ALA A 345 12.18 -17.75 44.33
N PRO A 346 11.50 -18.87 44.59
CA PRO A 346 10.48 -18.88 45.64
C PRO A 346 11.18 -18.58 46.99
N PRO A 347 10.56 -17.80 47.89
CA PRO A 347 11.14 -17.53 49.19
C PRO A 347 11.38 -18.85 49.93
N ALA A 348 12.57 -18.98 50.53
CA ALA A 348 12.88 -20.09 51.43
C ALA A 348 11.78 -20.19 52.48
N ALA A 349 11.15 -21.36 52.59
CA ALA A 349 10.23 -21.65 53.66
C ALA A 349 10.95 -21.43 54.99
N SER A 350 10.57 -20.39 55.74
CA SER A 350 11.00 -20.22 57.12
C SER A 350 10.52 -21.44 57.90
N THR A 351 11.45 -22.30 58.27
CA THR A 351 11.22 -23.39 59.21
C THR A 351 10.69 -22.81 60.51
N HIS A 352 9.39 -22.96 60.74
CA HIS A 352 8.78 -22.65 62.02
C HIS A 352 9.31 -23.68 63.03
N GLN A 353 10.30 -23.28 63.83
CA GLN A 353 10.77 -24.05 64.95
C GLN A 353 9.69 -23.99 66.06
N PRO A 354 9.18 -25.11 66.57
CA PRO A 354 8.24 -25.08 67.69
C PRO A 354 9.02 -24.67 68.95
N ALA A 355 8.55 -23.62 69.61
CA ALA A 355 9.05 -23.24 70.93
C ALA A 355 8.58 -24.29 71.94
N ASP A 356 9.48 -25.18 72.31
CA ASP A 356 9.40 -25.98 73.51
C ASP A 356 9.58 -25.04 74.71
N GLY A 357 8.62 -25.05 75.64
CA GLY A 357 8.53 -24.05 76.71
C GLY A 357 7.83 -24.60 77.94
N ARG A 358 8.50 -25.52 78.63
CA ARG A 358 8.21 -25.88 80.03
C ARG A 358 8.51 -24.69 80.96
N ASN A 359 7.52 -24.36 81.79
CA ASN A 359 7.54 -23.88 83.18
C ASN A 359 8.36 -22.65 83.64
N ALA A 360 7.64 -21.63 84.12
CA ALA A 360 7.76 -20.90 85.40
C ALA A 360 6.77 -19.70 85.31
N VAL A 361 5.80 -19.44 86.20
CA VAL A 361 5.59 -19.62 87.65
C VAL A 361 4.12 -19.98 87.90
#